data_AF-A0A136KIZ4-F1
#
_entry.id   AF-A0A136KIZ4-F1
#
_cell.length_a   1.000
_cell.length_b   1.000
_cell.length_c   1.000
_cell.angle_alpha   90.00
_cell.angle_beta   90.00
_cell.angle_gamma   90.00
#
_symmetry.space_group_name_H-M   'P 1'
#
loop_
_entity.id
_entity.type
_entity.pdbx_description
1 polymer ?
#
loop_
_entity_poly.entity_id
_entity_poly.type
_entity_poly.pdbx_seq_one_letter_code
_entity_poly.pdbx_strand_id
1 'polypeptide(L)'
;MTNNILLVCVGMIILLVGIKIGESHKRPGVISSKDLNVTNLDKGASQNLDFGLFWQTWDTLGEYYVDKTKLDPMKMYYGAIKGMVASVEDNYTFFLTPEENQQSKDDLKGVFYGIGAELGMENNQIIVVSPLKNSPAEKAGVKAGDILVKVNNESTKNWSLQQAVSKITRTKGRKGCAYYAP
;
A
#
# COMPACT_ATOMS: atom_id res chain seq x y z
N MET A 1 43.65 -39.83 -44.78
CA MET A 1 43.70 -38.47 -44.17
C MET A 1 42.37 -37.73 -44.22
N THR A 2 41.54 -37.92 -45.25
CA THR A 2 40.28 -37.19 -45.47
C THR A 2 39.17 -37.45 -44.44
N ASN A 3 39.11 -38.66 -43.86
CA ASN A 3 38.02 -39.06 -42.96
C ASN A 3 38.11 -38.41 -41.56
N ASN A 4 39.32 -38.13 -41.07
CA ASN A 4 39.52 -37.46 -39.78
C ASN A 4 39.23 -35.95 -39.87
N ILE A 5 39.50 -35.34 -41.03
CA ILE A 5 39.19 -33.93 -41.28
C ILE A 5 37.67 -33.72 -41.30
N LEU A 6 36.92 -34.65 -41.89
CA LEU A 6 35.45 -34.61 -41.90
C LEU A 6 34.87 -34.67 -40.48
N LEU A 7 35.40 -35.54 -39.62
CA LEU A 7 34.97 -35.70 -38.22
C LEU A 7 35.20 -34.43 -37.38
N VAL A 8 36.33 -33.77 -37.58
CA VAL A 8 36.65 -32.50 -36.90
C VAL A 8 35.69 -31.38 -37.34
N CYS A 9 35.38 -31.29 -38.64
CA CYS A 9 34.44 -30.31 -39.15
C CYS A 9 33.02 -30.51 -38.60
N VAL A 10 32.54 -31.76 -38.51
CA VAL A 10 31.21 -32.07 -37.94
C VAL A 10 31.16 -31.71 -36.45
N GLY A 11 32.22 -32.00 -35.68
CA GLY A 11 32.31 -31.61 -34.27
C GLY A 11 32.26 -30.09 -34.06
N MET A 12 32.93 -29.33 -34.93
CA MET A 12 32.93 -27.86 -34.85
C MET A 12 31.56 -27.26 -35.17
N ILE A 13 30.82 -27.85 -36.11
CA ILE A 13 29.44 -27.43 -36.42
C ILE A 13 28.50 -27.71 -35.25
N ILE A 14 28.62 -28.87 -34.59
CA ILE A 14 27.80 -29.20 -33.41
C ILE A 14 28.08 -28.23 -32.25
N LEU A 15 29.35 -27.86 -32.04
CA LEU A 15 29.73 -26.88 -31.01
C LEU A 15 29.11 -25.50 -31.29
N LEU A 16 29.19 -25.02 -32.53
CA LEU A 16 28.63 -23.72 -32.93
C LEU A 16 27.10 -23.70 -32.85
N VAL A 17 26.44 -24.80 -33.23
CA VAL A 17 24.99 -24.95 -33.10
C VAL A 17 24.59 -25.02 -31.62
N GLY A 18 25.35 -25.73 -30.79
CA GLY A 18 25.15 -25.78 -29.35
C GLY A 18 25.27 -24.41 -28.67
N ILE A 19 26.26 -23.61 -29.05
CA ILE A 19 26.43 -22.23 -28.56
C ILE A 19 25.24 -21.36 -28.99
N LYS A 20 24.79 -21.43 -30.26
CA LYS A 20 23.62 -20.69 -30.75
C LYS A 20 22.31 -21.08 -30.06
N ILE A 21 22.11 -22.37 -29.77
CA ILE A 21 20.92 -22.86 -29.05
C ILE A 21 20.98 -22.45 -27.58
N GLY A 22 22.17 -22.51 -26.97
CA GLY A 22 22.42 -22.04 -25.60
C GLY A 22 22.16 -20.54 -25.42
N GLU A 23 22.45 -19.72 -26.42
CA GLU A 23 22.17 -18.29 -26.42
C GLU A 23 20.67 -17.97 -26.63
N SER A 24 19.95 -18.87 -27.32
CA SER A 24 18.52 -18.72 -27.64
C SER A 24 17.58 -19.18 -26.51
N HIS A 25 18.07 -19.94 -25.53
CA HIS A 25 17.35 -20.28 -24.30
C HIS A 25 17.76 -19.35 -23.14
N LYS A 26 17.36 -18.08 -23.22
CA LYS A 26 17.28 -17.22 -22.03
C LYS A 26 16.34 -17.90 -21.03
N ARG A 27 16.89 -18.29 -19.86
CA ARG A 27 16.16 -18.83 -18.72
C ARG A 27 14.86 -18.04 -18.46
N PRO A 28 13.67 -18.68 -18.39
CA PRO A 28 12.50 -18.02 -17.84
C PRO A 28 12.68 -18.03 -16.32
N GLY A 29 13.18 -16.93 -15.74
CA GLY A 29 13.31 -16.84 -14.28
C GLY A 29 14.44 -15.98 -13.74
N VAL A 30 14.85 -14.93 -14.44
CA VAL A 30 15.52 -13.79 -13.80
C VAL A 30 14.83 -12.55 -14.35
N ILE A 31 14.07 -11.87 -13.49
CA ILE A 31 13.49 -10.56 -13.79
C ILE A 31 14.68 -9.61 -13.97
N SER A 32 15.07 -9.40 -15.22
CA SER A 32 16.05 -8.40 -15.60
C SER A 32 15.40 -7.04 -15.36
N SER A 33 15.90 -6.29 -14.37
CA SER A 33 15.49 -4.90 -14.08
C SER A 33 15.59 -3.95 -15.29
N LYS A 34 16.17 -4.42 -16.40
CA LYS A 34 16.32 -3.67 -17.64
C LYS A 34 15.02 -3.51 -18.45
N ASP A 35 13.97 -4.28 -18.16
CA ASP A 35 12.68 -4.20 -18.88
C ASP A 35 11.53 -3.64 -18.04
N LEU A 36 11.81 -2.97 -16.91
CA LEU A 36 10.83 -2.10 -16.27
C LEU A 36 10.81 -0.75 -16.98
N ASN A 37 9.93 -0.60 -17.97
CA ASN A 37 9.61 0.71 -18.54
C ASN A 37 8.78 1.49 -17.51
N VAL A 38 9.46 2.13 -16.55
CA VAL A 38 8.85 3.16 -15.69
C VAL A 38 8.71 4.42 -16.54
N THR A 39 7.65 4.47 -17.35
CA THR A 39 7.28 5.68 -18.09
C THR A 39 6.57 6.64 -17.14
N ASN A 40 7.36 7.57 -16.58
CA ASN A 40 7.03 8.94 -16.13
C ASN A 40 8.17 9.43 -15.21
N LEU A 41 9.37 9.56 -15.78
CA LEU A 41 10.49 10.26 -15.15
C LEU A 41 10.64 11.63 -15.79
N ASP A 42 9.65 12.49 -15.58
CA ASP A 42 9.88 13.92 -15.67
C ASP A 42 9.42 14.53 -14.36
N LYS A 43 10.34 14.56 -13.38
CA LYS A 43 10.15 15.23 -12.10
C LYS A 43 11.27 16.23 -11.95
N GLY A 44 10.95 17.49 -12.21
CA GLY A 44 11.72 18.62 -11.72
C GLY A 44 11.76 18.57 -10.19
N ALA A 45 12.81 17.98 -9.64
CA ALA A 45 13.23 18.14 -8.26
C ALA A 45 14.73 17.79 -8.17
N SER A 46 15.52 18.74 -7.70
CA SER A 46 16.99 18.79 -7.79
C SER A 46 17.74 17.83 -6.86
N GLN A 47 17.25 16.62 -6.59
CA GLN A 47 17.94 15.64 -5.76
C GLN A 47 18.14 14.30 -6.47
N ASN A 48 19.39 13.85 -6.50
CA ASN A 48 19.78 12.54 -7.02
C ASN A 48 19.42 11.49 -5.96
N LEU A 49 18.17 11.04 -5.95
CA LEU A 49 17.69 9.99 -5.07
C LEU A 49 18.13 8.63 -5.62
N ASP A 50 18.89 7.87 -4.83
CA ASP A 50 19.29 6.51 -5.18
C ASP A 50 18.18 5.50 -4.84
N PHE A 51 17.44 5.08 -5.86
CA PHE A 51 16.42 4.03 -5.73
C PHE A 51 17.02 2.62 -5.58
N GLY A 52 18.35 2.45 -5.66
CA GLY A 52 19.03 1.18 -5.40
C GLY A 52 18.78 0.66 -3.98
N LEU A 53 18.75 1.55 -2.98
CA LEU A 53 18.47 1.18 -1.59
C LEU A 53 17.06 0.58 -1.41
N PHE A 54 16.08 1.10 -2.16
CA PHE A 54 14.71 0.56 -2.13
C PHE A 54 14.67 -0.89 -2.62
N TRP A 55 15.31 -1.17 -3.76
CA TRP A 55 15.37 -2.52 -4.33
C TRP A 55 16.20 -3.47 -3.48
N GLN A 56 17.34 -3.00 -2.95
CA GLN A 56 18.14 -3.80 -2.03
C GLN A 56 17.33 -4.21 -0.80
N THR A 57 16.52 -3.30 -0.24
CA THR A 57 15.65 -3.61 0.90
C THR A 57 14.57 -4.62 0.53
N TRP A 58 13.95 -4.45 -0.64
CA TRP A 58 12.96 -5.39 -1.16
C TRP A 58 13.53 -6.81 -1.32
N ASP A 59 14.71 -6.92 -1.92
CA ASP A 59 15.40 -8.20 -2.15
C ASP A 59 15.86 -8.83 -0.84
N THR A 60 16.40 -8.03 0.08
CA THR A 60 16.81 -8.47 1.42
C THR A 60 15.63 -9.07 2.19
N LEU A 61 14.44 -8.45 2.11
CA LEU A 61 13.23 -9.03 2.70
C LEU A 61 12.87 -10.37 2.05
N GLY A 62 12.94 -10.48 0.72
CA GLY A 62 12.68 -11.73 0.00
C GLY A 62 13.64 -12.87 0.34
N GLU A 63 14.90 -12.53 0.57
CA GLU A 63 15.97 -13.50 0.84
C GLU A 63 15.97 -13.95 2.30
N TYR A 64 15.93 -12.99 3.24
CA TYR A 64 16.24 -13.22 4.66
C TYR A 64 15.02 -13.21 5.60
N TYR A 65 13.83 -12.77 5.16
CA TYR A 65 12.66 -12.80 6.05
C TYR A 65 12.23 -14.24 6.36
N VAL A 66 12.10 -14.54 7.66
CA VAL A 66 11.91 -15.90 8.19
C VAL A 66 10.66 -16.58 7.64
N ASP A 67 9.57 -15.83 7.50
CA ASP A 67 8.28 -16.36 7.08
C ASP A 67 7.89 -15.84 5.69
N LYS A 68 8.43 -16.49 4.65
CA LYS A 68 8.20 -16.09 3.25
C LYS A 68 6.73 -16.12 2.84
N THR A 69 5.87 -16.86 3.56
CA THR A 69 4.43 -16.91 3.26
C THR A 69 3.71 -15.59 3.54
N LYS A 70 4.31 -14.72 4.36
CA LYS A 70 3.79 -13.38 4.65
C LYS A 70 4.24 -12.32 3.65
N LEU A 71 5.19 -12.65 2.78
CA LEU A 71 5.67 -11.74 1.74
C LEU A 71 4.69 -11.76 0.57
N ASP A 72 3.88 -10.73 0.48
CA ASP A 72 2.95 -10.49 -0.62
C ASP A 72 3.44 -9.25 -1.39
N PRO A 73 3.93 -9.43 -2.64
CA PRO A 73 4.45 -8.33 -3.46
C PRO A 73 3.46 -7.17 -3.62
N MET A 74 2.16 -7.44 -3.72
CA MET A 74 1.15 -6.38 -3.86
C MET A 74 0.97 -5.61 -2.58
N LYS A 75 0.97 -6.28 -1.42
CA LYS A 75 0.92 -5.60 -0.12
C LYS A 75 2.18 -4.79 0.16
N MET A 76 3.35 -5.31 -0.18
CA MET A 76 4.62 -4.59 -0.04
C MET A 76 4.65 -3.33 -0.92
N TYR A 77 4.20 -3.45 -2.19
CA TYR A 77 4.11 -2.34 -3.11
C TYR A 77 3.18 -1.23 -2.60
N TYR A 78 1.96 -1.56 -2.21
CA TYR A 78 1.04 -0.56 -1.66
C TYR A 78 1.51 -0.01 -0.30
N GLY A 79 2.17 -0.83 0.52
CA GLY A 79 2.78 -0.41 1.77
C GLY A 79 3.86 0.64 1.57
N ALA A 80 4.74 0.44 0.57
CA ALA A 80 5.77 1.42 0.20
C ALA A 80 5.15 2.75 -0.25
N ILE A 81 4.10 2.71 -1.08
CA ILE A 81 3.39 3.93 -1.50
C ILE A 81 2.73 4.62 -0.32
N LYS A 82 2.05 3.88 0.56
CA LYS A 82 1.45 4.46 1.77
C LYS A 82 2.51 5.11 2.67
N GLY A 83 3.68 4.50 2.82
CA GLY A 83 4.80 5.08 3.54
C GLY A 83 5.31 6.39 2.92
N MET A 84 5.47 6.43 1.59
CA MET A 84 5.86 7.65 0.87
C MET A 84 4.83 8.79 1.02
N VAL A 85 3.54 8.46 1.07
CA VAL A 85 2.49 9.47 1.26
C VAL A 85 2.46 9.94 2.71
N ALA A 86 2.64 9.02 3.67
CA ALA A 86 2.71 9.37 5.08
C ALA A 86 3.90 10.27 5.44
N SER A 87 5.01 10.20 4.70
CA SER A 87 6.17 11.08 4.92
C SER A 87 5.92 12.56 4.59
N VAL A 88 4.75 12.90 4.03
CA VAL A 88 4.33 14.30 3.82
C VAL A 88 3.87 14.93 5.14
N GLU A 89 3.62 14.15 6.19
CA GLU A 89 3.20 14.61 7.52
C GLU A 89 1.93 15.47 7.51
N ASP A 90 1.10 15.32 6.48
CA ASP A 90 -0.21 15.97 6.38
C ASP A 90 -1.34 14.99 6.73
N ASN A 91 -2.14 15.36 7.73
CA ASN A 91 -3.27 14.58 8.24
C ASN A 91 -4.38 14.32 7.21
N TYR A 92 -4.39 15.07 6.10
CA TYR A 92 -5.40 14.94 5.04
C TYR A 92 -4.88 14.25 3.78
N THR A 93 -3.58 13.94 3.72
CA THR A 93 -2.95 13.30 2.56
C THR A 93 -2.73 11.82 2.83
N PHE A 94 -3.43 10.97 2.07
CA PHE A 94 -3.35 9.51 2.20
C PHE A 94 -3.57 8.80 0.86
N PHE A 95 -3.03 7.59 0.76
CA PHE A 95 -3.20 6.72 -0.42
C PHE A 95 -4.22 5.62 -0.13
N LEU A 96 -5.14 5.41 -1.07
CA LEU A 96 -6.08 4.29 -1.07
C LEU A 96 -5.69 3.26 -2.13
N THR A 97 -5.65 1.98 -1.75
CA THR A 97 -5.55 0.88 -2.73
C THR A 97 -6.81 0.84 -3.62
N PRO A 98 -6.78 0.15 -4.77
CA PRO A 98 -7.98 0.02 -5.61
C PRO A 98 -9.19 -0.55 -4.87
N GLU A 99 -8.98 -1.52 -3.98
CA GLU A 99 -10.03 -2.10 -3.14
C GLU A 99 -10.58 -1.08 -2.13
N GLU A 100 -9.71 -0.36 -1.41
CA GLU A 100 -10.11 0.68 -0.46
C GLU A 100 -10.83 1.84 -1.16
N ASN A 101 -10.37 2.22 -2.36
CA ASN A 101 -10.98 3.26 -3.17
C ASN A 101 -12.35 2.82 -3.69
N GLN A 102 -12.48 1.55 -4.11
CA GLN A 102 -13.76 1.00 -4.55
C GLN A 102 -14.75 0.95 -3.40
N GLN A 103 -14.32 0.46 -2.23
CA GLN A 103 -15.13 0.47 -1.01
C GLN A 103 -15.55 1.90 -0.65
N SER A 104 -14.62 2.86 -0.68
CA SER A 104 -14.90 4.28 -0.43
C SER A 104 -15.93 4.85 -1.41
N LYS A 105 -15.83 4.52 -2.71
CA LYS A 105 -16.81 4.94 -3.72
C LYS A 105 -18.18 4.30 -3.50
N ASP A 106 -18.23 3.04 -3.11
CA ASP A 106 -19.49 2.33 -2.88
C ASP A 106 -20.14 2.80 -1.58
N ASP A 107 -19.34 3.10 -0.57
CA ASP A 107 -19.74 3.82 0.63
C ASP A 107 -20.39 5.16 0.22
N LEU A 108 -19.73 5.98 -0.60
CA LEU A 108 -20.22 7.30 -1.04
C LEU A 108 -21.55 7.26 -1.79
N LYS A 109 -21.87 6.15 -2.48
CA LYS A 109 -23.16 5.95 -3.17
C LYS A 109 -24.28 5.57 -2.19
N GLY A 110 -23.95 5.13 -0.99
CA GLY A 110 -24.90 4.72 0.04
C GLY A 110 -25.50 5.90 0.81
N VAL A 111 -26.61 5.64 1.50
CA VAL A 111 -27.11 6.55 2.55
C VAL A 111 -26.31 6.28 3.81
N PHE A 112 -25.50 7.24 4.22
CA PHE A 112 -24.69 7.14 5.42
C PHE A 112 -25.47 7.48 6.68
N TYR A 113 -25.30 6.65 7.70
CA TYR A 113 -25.69 6.95 9.06
C TYR A 113 -24.44 6.96 9.92
N GLY A 114 -24.11 8.13 10.46
CA GLY A 114 -23.05 8.32 11.44
C GLY A 114 -23.62 8.66 12.81
N ILE A 115 -22.71 8.90 13.75
CA ILE A 115 -23.02 9.46 15.08
C ILE A 115 -23.44 10.94 15.01
N GLY A 116 -23.13 11.62 13.89
CA GLY A 116 -23.39 13.04 13.70
C GLY A 116 -22.44 13.95 14.49
N ALA A 117 -21.14 13.72 14.36
CA ALA A 117 -20.11 14.58 14.93
C ALA A 117 -19.04 14.87 13.86
N GLU A 118 -18.51 16.09 13.88
CA GLU A 118 -17.34 16.49 13.13
C GLU A 118 -16.09 16.06 13.89
N LEU A 119 -15.19 15.36 13.19
CA LEU A 119 -13.95 14.83 13.75
C LEU A 119 -12.76 15.56 13.16
N GLY A 120 -11.74 15.77 13.98
CA GLY A 120 -10.47 16.36 13.61
C GLY A 120 -9.30 15.54 14.13
N MET A 121 -8.10 15.94 13.73
CA MET A 121 -6.85 15.38 14.24
C MET A 121 -6.09 16.48 14.98
N GLU A 122 -5.79 16.27 16.26
CA GLU A 122 -4.98 17.17 17.07
C GLU A 122 -4.02 16.35 17.93
N ASN A 123 -2.74 16.74 18.00
CA ASN A 123 -1.70 16.03 18.76
C ASN A 123 -1.66 14.51 18.48
N ASN A 124 -1.86 14.13 17.21
CA ASN A 124 -1.90 12.73 16.75
C ASN A 124 -3.00 11.88 17.42
N GLN A 125 -4.07 12.55 17.86
CA GLN A 125 -5.27 11.96 18.43
C GLN A 125 -6.50 12.47 17.68
N ILE A 126 -7.49 11.59 17.55
CA ILE A 126 -8.76 11.95 16.91
C ILE A 126 -9.61 12.66 17.95
N ILE A 127 -9.99 13.90 17.66
CA ILE A 127 -10.81 14.75 18.53
C ILE A 127 -12.17 15.01 17.90
N VAL A 128 -13.16 15.30 18.75
CA VAL A 128 -14.44 15.84 18.30
C VAL A 128 -14.31 17.35 18.16
N VAL A 129 -14.42 17.85 16.93
CA VAL A 129 -14.43 19.29 16.65
C VAL A 129 -15.76 19.88 17.09
N SER A 130 -16.87 19.25 16.71
CA SER A 130 -18.22 19.69 17.09
C SER A 130 -19.27 18.60 16.87
N PRO A 131 -20.18 18.34 17.83
CA PRO A 131 -21.37 17.52 17.58
C PRO A 131 -22.38 18.28 16.70
N LEU A 132 -23.03 17.59 15.77
CA LEU A 132 -24.12 18.18 14.98
C LEU A 132 -25.38 18.34 15.84
N LYS A 133 -26.13 19.43 15.61
CA LYS A 133 -27.37 19.69 16.35
C LYS A 133 -28.41 18.59 16.09
N ASN A 134 -29.10 18.16 17.14
CA ASN A 134 -30.06 17.06 17.19
C ASN A 134 -29.50 15.67 16.80
N SER A 135 -28.17 15.51 16.74
CA SER A 135 -27.52 14.25 16.41
C SER A 135 -27.52 13.23 17.55
N PRO A 136 -27.30 11.94 17.26
CA PRO A 136 -27.01 10.94 18.29
C PRO A 136 -25.83 11.32 19.20
N ALA A 137 -24.76 11.95 18.67
CA ALA A 137 -23.60 12.38 19.45
C ALA A 137 -23.97 13.48 20.46
N GLU A 138 -24.73 14.50 20.04
CA GLU A 138 -25.20 15.55 20.95
C GLU A 138 -26.10 14.98 22.06
N LYS A 139 -27.04 14.08 21.69
CA LYS A 139 -27.93 13.41 22.65
C LYS A 139 -27.18 12.49 23.62
N ALA A 140 -26.03 11.97 23.22
CA ALA A 140 -25.14 11.17 24.06
C ALA A 140 -24.23 12.03 24.97
N GLY A 141 -24.30 13.37 24.84
CA GLY A 141 -23.54 14.30 25.67
C GLY A 141 -22.10 14.55 25.20
N VAL A 142 -21.77 14.16 23.96
CA VAL A 142 -20.46 14.44 23.35
C VAL A 142 -20.26 15.94 23.21
N LYS A 143 -19.05 16.42 23.52
CA LYS A 143 -18.69 17.84 23.44
C LYS A 143 -17.53 18.07 22.50
N ALA A 144 -17.38 19.31 22.06
CA ALA A 144 -16.18 19.76 21.37
C ALA A 144 -14.97 19.61 22.30
N GLY A 145 -13.87 19.07 21.77
CA GLY A 145 -12.65 18.77 22.51
C GLY A 145 -12.56 17.34 23.05
N ASP A 146 -13.65 16.56 23.02
CA ASP A 146 -13.62 15.17 23.47
C ASP A 146 -12.66 14.34 22.60
N ILE A 147 -11.88 13.47 23.24
CA ILE A 147 -10.92 12.61 22.54
C ILE A 147 -11.58 11.26 22.24
N LEU A 148 -11.56 10.86 20.97
CA LEU A 148 -12.03 9.55 20.54
C LEU A 148 -10.98 8.50 20.91
N VAL A 149 -11.25 7.70 21.94
CA VAL A 149 -10.33 6.67 22.46
C VAL A 149 -10.59 5.28 21.92
N LYS A 150 -11.84 4.96 21.60
CA LYS A 150 -12.26 3.63 21.11
C LYS A 150 -13.47 3.69 20.18
N VAL A 151 -13.50 2.80 19.20
CA VAL A 151 -14.66 2.54 18.32
C VAL A 151 -14.93 1.04 18.30
N ASN A 152 -16.15 0.60 18.66
CA ASN A 152 -16.52 -0.82 18.73
C ASN A 152 -15.52 -1.70 19.51
N ASN A 153 -15.01 -1.20 20.64
CA ASN A 153 -13.95 -1.80 21.47
C ASN A 153 -12.53 -1.86 20.88
N GLU A 154 -12.30 -1.37 19.66
CA GLU A 154 -10.95 -1.19 19.10
C GLU A 154 -10.37 0.16 19.56
N SER A 155 -9.10 0.19 19.95
CA SER A 155 -8.42 1.45 20.26
C SER A 155 -8.15 2.24 18.98
N THR A 156 -8.40 3.54 19.03
CA THR A 156 -8.16 4.48 17.93
C THR A 156 -6.71 4.98 17.86
N LYS A 157 -5.82 4.47 18.72
CA LYS A 157 -4.42 4.87 18.74
C LYS A 157 -3.77 4.54 17.40
N ASN A 158 -3.05 5.52 16.83
CA ASN A 158 -2.40 5.45 15.52
C ASN A 158 -3.36 5.29 14.32
N TRP A 159 -4.66 5.55 14.49
CA TRP A 159 -5.57 5.58 13.36
C TRP A 159 -5.44 6.90 12.60
N SER A 160 -5.59 6.85 11.27
CA SER A 160 -5.85 8.05 10.49
C SER A 160 -7.28 8.54 10.71
N LEU A 161 -7.53 9.83 10.43
CA LEU A 161 -8.87 10.40 10.50
C LEU A 161 -9.85 9.62 9.62
N GLN A 162 -9.43 9.20 8.43
CA GLN A 162 -10.26 8.45 7.50
C GLN A 162 -10.57 7.04 7.99
N GLN A 163 -9.62 6.37 8.66
CA GLN A 163 -9.89 5.07 9.29
C GLN A 163 -10.98 5.20 10.37
N ALA A 164 -10.92 6.26 11.18
CA ALA A 164 -11.96 6.53 12.18
C ALA A 164 -13.32 6.79 11.54
N VAL A 165 -13.36 7.66 10.51
CA VAL A 165 -14.59 7.96 9.76
C VAL A 165 -15.18 6.70 9.14
N SER A 166 -14.37 5.86 8.48
CA SER A 166 -14.82 4.61 7.88
C SER A 166 -15.38 3.63 8.92
N LYS A 167 -14.79 3.55 10.11
CA LYS A 167 -15.25 2.66 11.20
C LYS A 167 -16.51 3.15 11.91
N ILE A 168 -16.70 4.46 12.00
CA ILE A 168 -17.86 5.11 12.64
C ILE A 168 -19.06 5.14 11.69
N THR A 169 -18.79 5.37 10.41
CA THR A 169 -19.80 5.48 9.36
C THR A 169 -20.34 4.09 9.04
N ARG A 170 -21.67 3.93 9.03
CA ARG A 170 -22.32 2.64 8.79
C ARG A 170 -23.32 2.74 7.66
N THR A 171 -23.41 1.67 6.89
CA THR A 171 -24.54 1.43 6.00
C THR A 171 -25.80 1.14 6.81
N LYS A 172 -26.95 1.58 6.29
CA LYS A 172 -28.27 1.60 6.93
C LYS A 172 -28.58 0.36 7.79
N GLY A 173 -28.96 0.58 9.06
CA GLY A 173 -29.56 -0.44 9.94
C GLY A 173 -28.66 -1.02 11.06
N ARG A 174 -27.42 -0.57 11.18
CA ARG A 174 -26.44 -1.11 12.14
C ARG A 174 -26.11 -0.06 13.22
N LYS A 175 -26.35 -0.32 14.51
CA LYS A 175 -26.01 0.58 15.65
C LYS A 175 -24.50 0.54 15.96
N GLY A 176 -23.80 1.68 15.86
CA GLY A 176 -22.37 1.80 16.22
C GLY A 176 -22.17 2.49 17.56
N CYS A 177 -21.19 2.01 18.34
CA CYS A 177 -20.82 2.60 19.62
C CYS A 177 -19.40 3.19 19.49
N ALA A 178 -19.28 4.49 19.72
CA ALA A 178 -18.01 5.18 19.88
C ALA A 178 -17.89 5.67 21.33
N TYR A 179 -16.72 5.49 21.93
CA TYR A 179 -16.41 5.92 23.30
C TYR A 179 -15.49 7.12 23.28
N TYR A 180 -15.81 8.11 24.11
CA TYR A 180 -15.11 9.38 24.21
C TYR A 180 -14.54 9.53 25.61
N ALA A 181 -13.33 10.06 25.71
CA ALA A 181 -12.77 10.51 26.97
C ALA A 181 -12.93 12.04 27.09
N PRO A 182 -13.31 12.55 28.27
CA PRO A 182 -13.35 13.98 28.56
C PRO A 182 -11.94 14.58 28.65
#